data_AF-A0A961SH70-F1
#
_entry.id   AF-A0A961SH70-F1
#
_cell.length_a   1.000
_cell.length_b   1.000
_cell.length_c   1.000
_cell.angle_alpha   90.00
_cell.angle_beta   90.00
_cell.angle_gamma   90.00
#
_symmetry.space_group_name_H-M   'P 1'
#
loop_
_entity.id
_entity.type
_entity.pdbx_description
1 polymer ?
#
loop_
_entity_poly.entity_id
_entity_poly.type
_entity_poly.pdbx_seq_one_letter_code
_entity_poly.pdbx_strand_id
1 'polypeptide(L)' 'MTTGRIGFQGAKGANSEIAIRDMFPKMEAVPHDTFEDVFVSLEKGEIDLAMIPIENTLAGRVADIHHLLPDSGTHIVAE' A
#
# COMPACT_ATOMS: atom_id res chain seq x y z
N MET A 1 14.70 1.26 -12.41
CA MET A 1 14.14 2.61 -12.66
C MET A 1 12.96 2.79 -11.72
N THR A 2 12.79 3.95 -11.11
CA THR A 2 11.61 4.23 -10.26
C THR A 2 10.39 4.45 -11.14
N THR A 3 9.27 3.80 -10.81
CA THR A 3 8.01 3.86 -11.54
C THR A 3 7.18 5.10 -11.21
N GLY A 4 7.41 5.72 -10.05
CA GLY A 4 6.59 6.81 -9.53
C GLY A 4 5.21 6.37 -9.06
N ARG A 5 5.02 5.07 -8.78
CA ARG A 5 3.72 4.46 -8.46
C ARG A 5 3.68 3.96 -7.02
N ILE A 6 2.54 4.16 -6.34
CA ILE A 6 2.25 3.61 -5.02
C ILE A 6 1.03 2.70 -5.11
N GLY A 7 1.19 1.43 -4.73
CA GLY A 7 0.08 0.48 -4.67
C GLY A 7 -0.71 0.58 -3.38
N PHE A 8 -2.01 0.35 -3.45
CA PHE A 8 -2.88 0.22 -2.28
C PHE A 8 -4.00 -0.79 -2.54
N GLN A 9 -4.52 -1.39 -1.48
CA GLN A 9 -5.69 -2.27 -1.56
C GLN A 9 -6.98 -1.42 -1.60
N GLY A 10 -7.87 -1.76 -2.53
CA GLY A 10 -9.18 -1.14 -2.69
C GLY A 10 -9.38 -0.53 -4.08
N ALA A 11 -10.34 0.38 -4.18
CA ALA A 11 -10.71 1.04 -5.43
C ALA A 11 -10.44 2.55 -5.37
N LYS A 12 -10.54 3.20 -6.53
CA LYS A 12 -10.48 4.66 -6.62
C LYS A 12 -11.50 5.31 -5.67
N GLY A 13 -11.04 6.26 -4.87
CA GLY A 13 -11.79 6.96 -3.82
C GLY A 13 -11.64 6.33 -2.44
N ALA A 14 -10.91 5.21 -2.28
CA ALA A 14 -10.63 4.64 -0.98
C ALA A 14 -9.78 5.59 -0.11
N ASN A 15 -9.90 5.45 1.21
CA ASN A 15 -9.11 6.24 2.18
C ASN A 15 -7.60 6.14 1.92
N SER A 16 -7.12 4.98 1.49
CA SER A 16 -5.70 4.78 1.13
C SER A 16 -5.28 5.63 -0.09
N GLU A 17 -6.15 5.83 -1.08
CA GLU A 17 -5.85 6.72 -2.20
C GLU A 17 -5.75 8.18 -1.72
N ILE A 18 -6.64 8.58 -0.81
CA ILE A 18 -6.61 9.93 -0.21
C ILE A 18 -5.30 10.14 0.54
N ALA A 19 -4.90 9.18 1.38
CA ALA A 19 -3.63 9.23 2.11
C ALA A 19 -2.42 9.34 1.16
N ILE A 20 -2.41 8.58 0.06
CA ILE A 20 -1.36 8.67 -0.97
C ILE A 20 -1.32 10.07 -1.58
N ARG A 21 -2.48 10.64 -1.95
CA ARG A 21 -2.53 11.96 -2.58
C ARG A 21 -2.07 13.07 -1.65
N ASP A 22 -2.36 12.94 -0.36
CA ASP A 22 -1.95 13.92 0.65
C ASP A 22 -0.45 13.85 0.94
N MET A 23 0.11 12.63 1.08
CA MET A 23 1.51 12.42 1.46
C MET A 23 2.48 12.43 0.27
N PHE A 24 2.05 11.87 -0.87
CA PHE A 24 2.84 11.69 -2.08
C PHE A 24 2.11 12.26 -3.31
N PRO A 25 1.81 13.59 -3.36
CA PRO A 25 0.98 14.20 -4.40
C PRO A 25 1.54 14.10 -5.83
N LYS A 26 2.81 13.71 -5.97
CA LYS A 26 3.50 13.55 -7.26
C LYS A 26 3.54 12.10 -7.75
N MET A 27 3.09 11.15 -6.95
CA MET A 27 3.09 9.72 -7.30
C MET A 27 1.69 9.29 -7.75
N GLU A 28 1.65 8.29 -8.63
CA GLU A 28 0.41 7.69 -9.10
C GLU A 28 -0.07 6.61 -8.13
N ALA A 29 -1.30 6.72 -7.64
CA ALA A 29 -1.92 5.72 -6.80
C ALA A 29 -2.52 4.59 -7.65
N VAL A 30 -2.10 3.34 -7.40
CA VAL A 30 -2.49 2.16 -8.16
C VAL A 30 -3.35 1.22 -7.29
N PRO A 31 -4.65 1.08 -7.58
CA PRO A 31 -5.54 0.18 -6.83
C PRO A 31 -5.24 -1.29 -7.13
N HIS A 32 -5.38 -2.14 -6.11
CA HIS A 32 -5.31 -3.60 -6.18
C HIS A 32 -6.46 -4.22 -5.39
N ASP A 33 -6.88 -5.43 -5.74
CA ASP A 33 -8.04 -6.07 -5.11
C ASP A 33 -7.73 -6.56 -3.68
N THR A 34 -6.52 -7.09 -3.46
CA THR A 34 -6.06 -7.65 -2.17
C THR A 34 -4.75 -7.01 -1.69
N PHE A 35 -4.37 -7.23 -0.43
CA PHE A 35 -3.08 -6.76 0.07
C PHE A 35 -1.92 -7.56 -0.54
N GLU A 36 -2.13 -8.85 -0.74
CA GLU A 36 -1.22 -9.78 -1.39
C GLU A 36 -0.86 -9.28 -2.79
N ASP A 37 -1.84 -8.81 -3.57
CA ASP A 37 -1.59 -8.23 -4.89
C ASP A 37 -0.69 -6.99 -4.82
N VAL A 38 -0.88 -6.12 -3.81
CA VAL A 38 -0.01 -4.96 -3.58
C VAL A 38 1.43 -5.41 -3.32
N PHE A 39 1.64 -6.39 -2.44
CA PHE A 39 2.97 -6.90 -2.14
C PHE A 39 3.62 -7.58 -3.35
N VAL A 40 2.86 -8.37 -4.12
CA VAL A 40 3.35 -8.99 -5.35
C VAL A 40 3.78 -7.94 -6.37
N SER A 41 3.01 -6.86 -6.55
CA SER A 41 3.40 -5.77 -7.46
C SER A 41 4.61 -4.99 -6.95
N LEU A 42 4.78 -4.85 -5.62
CA LEU A 42 5.99 -4.26 -5.03
C LEU A 42 7.22 -5.13 -5.30
N GLU A 43 7.12 -6.44 -5.08
CA GLU A 43 8.20 -7.40 -5.35
C GLU A 43 8.61 -7.46 -6.83
N LYS A 44 7.64 -7.34 -7.74
CA LYS A 44 7.88 -7.28 -9.19
C LYS A 44 8.47 -5.94 -9.66
N GLY A 45 8.52 -4.92 -8.79
CA GLY A 45 8.92 -3.56 -9.15
C GLY A 45 7.92 -2.85 -10.05
N GLU A 46 6.65 -3.28 -10.02
CA GLU A 46 5.56 -2.59 -10.71
C GLU A 46 5.16 -1.32 -9.94
N ILE A 47 5.33 -1.31 -8.62
CA ILE A 47 5.18 -0.11 -7.78
C ILE A 47 6.47 0.14 -7.00
N ASP A 48 6.71 1.39 -6.63
CA ASP A 48 7.89 1.76 -5.84
C ASP A 48 7.61 1.69 -4.33
N LEU A 49 6.36 1.91 -3.94
CA LEU A 49 5.90 1.92 -2.55
C LEU A 49 4.53 1.27 -2.43
N ALA A 50 4.19 0.84 -1.22
CA ALA A 50 2.85 0.36 -0.86
C ALA A 50 2.29 1.22 0.28
N MET A 51 1.03 1.66 0.15
CA MET A 51 0.29 2.32 1.22
C MET A 51 -0.62 1.31 1.90
N ILE A 52 -0.30 0.99 3.15
CA ILE A 52 -0.87 -0.14 3.88
C ILE A 52 -1.48 0.37 5.21
N PRO A 53 -2.81 0.35 5.38
CA PRO A 53 -3.44 0.78 6.62
C PRO A 53 -3.23 -0.26 7.73
N ILE A 54 -2.55 0.10 8.81
CA ILE A 54 -2.26 -0.84 9.92
C ILE A 54 -3.44 -0.92 10.91
N GLU A 55 -4.03 0.23 11.27
CA GLU A 55 -5.11 0.31 12.25
C GLU A 55 -6.27 1.16 11.71
N ASN A 56 -7.51 0.69 11.92
CA ASN A 56 -8.72 1.45 11.64
C ASN A 56 -9.58 1.52 12.91
N THR A 57 -9.93 2.73 13.35
CA THR A 57 -10.75 2.94 14.55
C THR A 57 -12.13 2.27 14.48
N LEU A 58 -12.70 2.12 13.28
CA LEU A 58 -14.04 1.55 13.07
C LEU A 58 -14.01 0.03 12.84
N ALA A 59 -13.00 -0.48 12.13
CA ALA A 59 -12.90 -1.88 11.72
C ALA A 59 -11.88 -2.70 12.53
N GLY A 60 -11.14 -2.06 13.43
CA GLY A 60 -10.05 -2.67 14.18
C GLY A 60 -8.74 -2.76 13.39
N ARG A 61 -7.81 -3.60 13.86
CA ARG A 61 -6.55 -3.88 13.16
C ARG A 61 -6.82 -4.57 11.83
N VAL A 62 -6.10 -4.19 10.80
CA VAL A 62 -6.16 -4.85 9.51
C VAL A 62 -5.31 -6.12 9.59
N ALA A 63 -5.98 -7.25 9.84
CA ALA A 63 -5.39 -8.49 10.37
C ALA A 63 -4.28 -9.09 9.50
N ASP A 64 -4.34 -8.93 8.18
CA ASP A 64 -3.46 -9.67 7.26
C ASP A 64 -2.03 -9.09 7.16
N ILE A 65 -1.83 -7.83 7.56
CA ILE A 65 -0.53 -7.16 7.39
C ILE A 65 0.54 -7.67 8.36
N HIS A 66 0.13 -8.12 9.55
CA HIS A 66 1.07 -8.66 10.54
C HIS A 66 1.75 -9.96 10.08
N HIS A 67 1.15 -10.68 9.13
CA HIS A 67 1.73 -11.87 8.52
C HIS A 67 2.54 -11.54 7.26
N LEU A 68 2.10 -10.55 6.47
CA LEU A 68 2.73 -10.22 5.19
C LEU A 68 4.04 -9.42 5.34
N LEU A 69 4.13 -8.50 6.30
CA LEU A 69 5.33 -7.65 6.45
C LEU A 69 6.62 -8.43 6.78
N PRO A 70 6.63 -9.38 7.74
CA PRO A 70 7.86 -10.10 8.10
C PRO A 70 8.47 -10.91 6.94
N ASP A 71 7.62 -11.48 6.08
CA ASP A 71 8.07 -12.41 5.03
C ASP A 71 8.33 -11.72 3.67
N SER A 72 7.85 -10.49 3.48
CA SER A 72 7.96 -9.75 2.21
C SER A 72 9.36 -9.20 1.88
N GLY A 73 10.29 -9.19 2.84
CA GLY A 73 11.60 -8.53 2.67
C GLY A 73 11.52 -7.01 2.48
N THR A 74 10.39 -6.39 2.84
CA THR A 74 10.16 -4.95 2.73
C THR A 74 10.55 -4.20 4.00
N HIS A 75 10.60 -2.87 3.91
CA HIS A 75 10.87 -1.98 5.04
C HIS A 75 9.79 -0.91 5.15
N ILE A 76 9.36 -0.61 6.37
CA ILE A 76 8.53 0.58 6.65
C ILE A 76 9.43 1.81 6.51
N VAL A 77 9.04 2.73 5.64
CA VAL A 77 9.81 3.95 5.33
C VAL A 77 9.10 5.24 5.74
N ALA A 78 7.82 5.17 6.09
CA ALA A 78 7.00 6.29 6.56
C ALA A 78 5.73 5.78 7.30
N GLU A 79 5.11 6.63 8.12
CA GLU A 79 3.82 6.42 8.81
C GLU A 79 2.93 7.67 8.75
#